data_AF-A0A7V0TTP6-F1
#
_entry.id   AF-A0A7V0TTP6-F1
#
_cell.length_a   1.000
_cell.length_b   1.000
_cell.length_c   1.000
_cell.angle_alpha   90.00
_cell.angle_beta   90.00
_cell.angle_gamma   90.00
#
_symmetry.space_group_name_H-M   'P 1'
#
loop_
_entity.id
_entity.type
_entity.pdbx_description
1 polymer ?
#
loop_
_entity_poly.entity_id
_entity_poly.type
_entity_poly.pdbx_seq_one_letter_code
_entity_poly.pdbx_strand_id
1 'polypeptide(L)'
;MMESLINYYPGSDQQIVEAAWKKTRQDDVARRIRAKDYTLWSAAPAEIVNRLGWLDAPGHTLKKIDYIRDTIAPLANKKIKDVILLGMGGSSLAAEGFNKVFGAQTGYPQLTVLDTTNPAIISNVAQKINC
;
A
#
# COMPACT_ATOMS: atom_id res chain seq x y z
N MET A 1 32.07 3.45 5.03
CA MET A 1 31.02 3.87 5.98
C MET A 1 29.68 3.87 5.26
N MET A 2 28.95 2.76 5.34
CA MET A 2 27.51 2.63 5.60
C MET A 2 27.12 1.17 5.34
N GLU A 3 26.43 0.61 6.31
CA GLU A 3 26.14 -0.79 6.58
C GLU A 3 25.27 -1.46 5.51
N SER A 4 25.60 -2.71 5.19
CA SER A 4 24.68 -3.62 4.53
C SER A 4 23.71 -4.17 5.59
N LEU A 5 22.59 -3.47 5.81
CA LEU A 5 21.55 -3.84 6.80
C LEU A 5 20.62 -4.97 6.35
N ILE A 6 20.90 -5.63 5.22
CA ILE A 6 20.11 -6.77 4.74
C ILE A 6 21.07 -7.90 4.36
N ASN A 7 21.18 -8.90 5.24
CA ASN A 7 21.82 -10.18 4.92
C ASN A 7 20.80 -11.05 4.19
N TYR A 8 21.15 -11.53 3.00
CA TYR A 8 20.31 -12.44 2.20
C TYR A 8 21.16 -13.61 1.70
N TYR A 9 20.57 -14.81 1.66
CA TYR A 9 21.21 -16.03 1.15
C TYR A 9 20.34 -16.71 0.08
N PRO A 10 20.50 -16.31 -1.20
CA PRO A 10 19.81 -16.90 -2.34
C PRO A 10 20.10 -18.39 -2.61
N GLY A 11 21.06 -19.01 -1.89
CA GLY A 11 21.43 -20.41 -2.12
C GLY A 11 22.04 -20.63 -3.50
N SER A 12 21.53 -21.59 -4.25
CA SER A 12 22.02 -21.94 -5.60
C SER A 12 21.94 -20.78 -6.59
N ASP A 13 21.07 -19.80 -6.36
CA ASP A 13 20.85 -18.65 -7.25
C ASP A 13 21.77 -17.46 -6.97
N GLN A 14 22.74 -17.61 -6.05
CA GLN A 14 23.64 -16.53 -5.61
C GLN A 14 24.25 -15.75 -6.79
N GLN A 15 24.85 -16.48 -7.73
CA GLN A 15 25.55 -15.87 -8.87
C GLN A 15 24.60 -15.07 -9.76
N ILE A 16 23.38 -15.56 -9.98
CA ILE A 16 22.38 -14.90 -10.81
C ILE A 16 21.91 -13.61 -10.11
N VAL A 17 21.64 -13.67 -8.81
CA VAL A 17 21.20 -12.50 -8.03
C VAL A 17 22.30 -11.43 -7.98
N GLU A 18 23.55 -11.80 -7.74
CA GLU A 18 24.67 -10.86 -7.73
C GLU A 18 24.90 -10.19 -9.10
N ALA A 19 24.82 -10.98 -10.18
CA ALA A 19 24.94 -10.45 -11.54
C ALA A 19 23.80 -9.47 -11.86
N ALA A 20 22.55 -9.82 -11.53
CA ALA A 20 21.39 -8.94 -11.72
C ALA A 20 21.51 -7.66 -10.88
N TRP A 21 21.99 -7.77 -9.64
CA TRP A 21 22.20 -6.63 -8.75
C TRP A 21 23.31 -5.69 -9.25
N LYS A 22 24.41 -6.24 -9.80
CA LYS A 22 25.45 -5.45 -10.46
C LYS A 22 24.90 -4.72 -11.69
N LYS A 23 24.17 -5.43 -12.57
CA LYS A 23 23.56 -4.85 -13.77
C LYS A 23 22.58 -3.72 -13.44
N THR A 24 21.71 -3.93 -12.46
CA THR A 24 20.73 -2.92 -12.01
C THR A 24 21.39 -1.61 -11.58
N ARG A 25 22.58 -1.69 -10.97
CA ARG A 25 23.38 -0.50 -10.60
C ARG A 25 24.09 0.14 -11.79
N GLN A 26 24.65 -0.67 -12.69
CA GLN A 26 25.27 -0.15 -13.93
C GLN A 26 24.25 0.58 -14.82
N ASP A 27 23.02 0.07 -14.87
CA ASP A 27 21.93 0.62 -15.68
C ASP A 27 21.16 1.76 -14.98
N ASP A 28 21.62 2.22 -13.81
CA ASP A 28 21.05 3.34 -13.06
C ASP A 28 19.54 3.18 -12.73
N VAL A 29 19.07 1.93 -12.59
CA VAL A 29 17.63 1.61 -12.56
C VAL A 29 16.87 2.41 -11.51
N ALA A 30 17.40 2.53 -10.28
CA ALA A 30 16.74 3.29 -9.22
C ALA A 30 16.55 4.78 -9.55
N ARG A 31 17.57 5.42 -10.12
CA ARG A 31 17.51 6.82 -10.55
C ARG A 31 16.52 7.00 -11.70
N ARG A 32 16.52 6.07 -12.65
CA ARG A 32 15.63 6.06 -13.81
C ARG A 32 14.16 5.84 -13.43
N ILE A 33 13.89 4.93 -12.48
CA ILE A 33 12.55 4.77 -11.89
C ILE A 33 12.08 6.10 -11.29
N ARG A 34 12.92 6.75 -10.46
CA ARG A 34 12.59 8.06 -9.86
C ARG A 34 12.35 9.15 -10.90
N ALA A 35 13.10 9.14 -12.00
CA ALA A 35 12.91 10.05 -13.13
C ALA A 35 11.70 9.68 -14.02
N LYS A 36 10.93 8.64 -13.66
CA LYS A 36 9.80 8.11 -14.43
C LYS A 36 10.17 7.71 -15.87
N ASP A 37 11.39 7.23 -16.05
CA ASP A 37 11.89 6.79 -17.36
C ASP A 37 11.20 5.48 -17.76
N TYR A 38 10.20 5.59 -18.65
CA TYR A 38 9.42 4.45 -19.12
C TYR A 38 10.24 3.44 -19.94
N THR A 39 11.39 3.85 -20.49
CA THR A 39 12.24 3.02 -21.35
C THR A 39 12.89 1.86 -20.58
N LEU A 40 12.80 1.86 -19.25
CA LEU A 40 13.12 0.69 -18.42
C LEU A 40 12.22 -0.52 -18.68
N TRP A 41 10.98 -0.31 -19.12
CA TRP A 41 9.98 -1.39 -19.27
C TRP A 41 9.51 -1.58 -20.71
N SER A 42 9.46 -0.52 -21.50
CA SER A 42 8.96 -0.58 -22.87
C SER A 42 9.56 0.51 -23.74
N ALA A 43 9.69 0.24 -25.05
CA ALA A 43 10.04 1.26 -26.02
C ALA A 43 8.92 2.29 -26.23
N ALA A 44 7.67 1.96 -25.88
CA ALA A 44 6.51 2.83 -26.01
C ALA A 44 6.01 3.36 -24.65
N PRO A 45 5.65 4.65 -24.53
CA PRO A 45 5.33 5.28 -23.24
C PRO A 45 3.90 5.04 -22.74
N ALA A 46 2.95 4.70 -23.63
CA ALA A 46 1.51 4.88 -23.42
C ALA A 46 0.95 4.19 -22.16
N GLU A 47 1.51 3.05 -21.76
CA GLU A 47 1.04 2.26 -20.61
C GLU A 47 1.84 2.47 -19.32
N ILE A 48 2.98 3.16 -19.38
CA ILE A 48 3.90 3.25 -18.24
C ILE A 48 3.87 4.63 -17.59
N VAL A 49 3.93 5.70 -18.40
CA VAL A 49 4.09 7.07 -17.87
C VAL A 49 2.92 7.47 -16.96
N ASN A 50 1.71 7.00 -17.27
CA ASN A 50 0.50 7.24 -16.47
C ASN A 50 0.34 6.31 -15.26
N ARG A 51 1.19 5.26 -15.10
CA ARG A 51 1.11 4.29 -14.00
C ARG A 51 2.17 4.48 -12.91
N LEU A 52 3.06 5.46 -13.06
CA LEU A 52 4.14 5.75 -12.10
C LEU A 52 3.75 6.77 -11.02
N GLY A 53 2.47 7.11 -10.89
CA GLY A 53 1.98 8.07 -9.89
C GLY A 53 2.23 7.66 -8.43
N TRP A 54 2.41 6.36 -8.17
CA TRP A 54 2.70 5.84 -6.83
C TRP A 54 4.04 6.36 -6.26
N LEU A 55 4.99 6.77 -7.11
CA LEU A 55 6.28 7.32 -6.68
C LEU A 55 6.15 8.64 -5.91
N ASP A 56 5.11 9.42 -6.24
CA ASP A 56 4.84 10.73 -5.63
C ASP A 56 3.70 10.68 -4.60
N ALA A 57 2.97 9.56 -4.54
CA ALA A 57 1.80 9.39 -3.68
C ALA A 57 2.07 9.74 -2.20
N PRO A 58 3.20 9.34 -1.57
CA PRO A 58 3.48 9.73 -0.19
C PRO A 58 3.55 11.25 -0.01
N GLY A 59 4.18 11.97 -0.95
CA GLY A 59 4.27 13.43 -0.91
C GLY A 59 2.92 14.11 -1.11
N HIS A 60 2.08 13.60 -2.01
CA HIS A 60 0.72 14.10 -2.21
C HIS A 60 -0.18 13.87 -0.99
N THR A 61 -0.10 12.70 -0.36
CA THR A 61 -0.87 12.38 0.83
C THR A 61 -0.42 13.23 2.02
N LEU A 62 0.90 13.42 2.19
CA LEU A 62 1.44 14.23 3.29
C LEU A 62 0.95 15.68 3.22
N LYS A 63 0.86 16.27 2.01
CA LYS A 63 0.28 17.61 1.81
C LYS A 63 -1.20 17.72 2.21
N LYS A 64 -1.91 16.59 2.31
CA LYS A 64 -3.34 16.52 2.68
C LYS A 64 -3.55 16.02 4.10
N ILE A 65 -2.50 15.89 4.91
CA ILE A 65 -2.59 15.22 6.20
C ILE A 65 -3.56 15.91 7.16
N ASP A 66 -3.61 17.24 7.15
CA ASP A 66 -4.51 17.99 8.03
C ASP A 66 -5.97 17.81 7.60
N TYR A 67 -6.25 17.87 6.29
CA TYR A 67 -7.56 17.51 5.76
C TYR A 67 -8.00 16.11 6.17
N ILE A 68 -7.09 15.12 6.11
CA ILE A 68 -7.39 13.75 6.54
C ILE A 68 -7.71 13.71 8.03
N ARG A 69 -6.92 14.38 8.87
CA ARG A 69 -7.14 14.47 10.33
C ARG A 69 -8.49 15.12 10.66
N ASP A 70 -8.82 16.22 10.00
CA ASP A 70 -10.08 16.93 10.18
C ASP A 70 -11.27 16.07 9.75
N THR A 71 -11.10 15.29 8.68
CA THR A 71 -12.13 14.37 8.19
C THR A 71 -12.40 13.22 9.16
N ILE A 72 -11.37 12.70 9.85
CA ILE A 72 -11.54 11.60 10.81
C ILE A 72 -11.86 12.07 12.23
N ALA A 73 -11.62 13.34 12.57
CA ALA A 73 -11.87 13.87 13.91
C ALA A 73 -13.30 13.64 14.42
N PRO A 74 -14.37 13.78 13.60
CA PRO A 74 -15.74 13.48 14.02
C PRO A 74 -16.00 12.01 14.37
N LEU A 75 -15.15 11.07 13.89
CA LEU A 75 -15.25 9.64 14.21
C LEU A 75 -14.72 9.34 15.62
N ALA A 76 -13.97 10.26 16.22
CA ALA A 76 -13.53 10.14 17.60
C ALA A 76 -14.73 10.19 18.58
N ASN A 77 -14.52 9.69 19.79
CA ASN A 77 -15.50 9.65 20.88
C ASN A 77 -16.56 8.54 20.80
N LYS A 78 -16.29 7.45 20.07
CA LYS A 78 -17.08 6.20 20.07
C LYS A 78 -18.55 6.33 19.64
N LYS A 79 -18.95 7.42 18.97
CA LYS A 79 -20.30 7.56 18.38
C LYS A 79 -20.50 6.58 17.22
N ILE A 80 -19.44 6.31 16.49
CA ILE A 80 -19.34 5.24 15.49
C ILE A 80 -18.38 4.21 16.07
N LYS A 81 -18.82 2.96 16.16
CA LYS A 81 -18.03 1.84 16.71
C LYS A 81 -17.30 1.06 15.62
N ASP A 82 -17.94 0.92 14.46
CA ASP A 82 -17.47 0.08 13.36
C ASP A 82 -17.54 0.85 12.05
N VAL A 83 -16.49 0.74 11.25
CA VAL A 83 -16.41 1.21 9.87
C VAL A 83 -16.17 0.00 8.99
N ILE A 84 -17.06 -0.21 8.02
CA ILE A 84 -16.96 -1.30 7.05
C ILE A 84 -16.50 -0.73 5.72
N LEU A 85 -15.29 -1.09 5.28
CA LEU A 85 -14.79 -0.75 3.95
C LEU A 85 -15.21 -1.84 2.97
N LEU A 86 -16.17 -1.50 2.10
CA LEU A 86 -16.60 -2.35 0.99
C LEU A 86 -15.77 -2.04 -0.25
N GLY A 87 -15.07 -3.04 -0.78
CA GLY A 87 -14.29 -2.85 -2.00
C GLY A 87 -13.42 -4.06 -2.29
N MET A 88 -12.93 -4.17 -3.52
CA MET A 88 -12.06 -5.27 -3.91
C MET A 88 -10.75 -4.79 -4.54
N GLY A 89 -9.67 -5.56 -4.33
CA GLY A 89 -8.38 -5.35 -4.99
C GLY A 89 -7.43 -4.42 -4.22
N GLY A 90 -6.58 -3.69 -4.95
CA GLY A 90 -5.43 -2.99 -4.36
C GLY A 90 -5.77 -2.01 -3.22
N SER A 91 -6.89 -1.28 -3.33
CA SER A 91 -7.33 -0.35 -2.29
C SER A 91 -7.77 -1.05 -1.00
N SER A 92 -8.43 -2.21 -1.11
CA SER A 92 -8.84 -3.02 0.04
C SER A 92 -7.66 -3.72 0.68
N LEU A 93 -6.74 -4.27 -0.12
CA LEU A 93 -5.53 -4.92 0.37
C LEU A 93 -4.61 -3.94 1.12
N ALA A 94 -4.49 -2.71 0.62
CA ALA A 94 -3.72 -1.67 1.32
C ALA A 94 -4.35 -1.32 2.68
N ALA A 95 -5.67 -1.10 2.72
CA ALA A 95 -6.40 -0.82 3.94
C ALA A 95 -6.32 -1.98 4.95
N GLU A 96 -6.47 -3.23 4.48
CA GLU A 96 -6.36 -4.43 5.30
C GLU A 96 -4.94 -4.59 5.87
N GLY A 97 -3.91 -4.35 5.06
CA GLY A 97 -2.52 -4.36 5.49
C GLY A 97 -2.25 -3.35 6.60
N PHE A 98 -2.69 -2.11 6.44
CA PHE A 98 -2.55 -1.09 7.48
C PHE A 98 -3.33 -1.45 8.75
N ASN A 99 -4.55 -1.97 8.62
CA ASN A 99 -5.36 -2.39 9.76
C ASN A 99 -4.70 -3.54 10.54
N LYS A 100 -4.08 -4.51 9.85
CA LYS A 100 -3.37 -5.63 10.49
C LYS A 100 -2.10 -5.18 11.21
N VAL A 101 -1.38 -4.19 10.67
CA VAL A 101 -0.12 -3.71 11.24
C VAL A 101 -0.34 -2.72 12.38
N PHE A 102 -1.24 -1.76 12.20
CA PHE A 102 -1.44 -0.66 13.15
C PHE A 102 -2.65 -0.82 14.06
N GLY A 103 -3.66 -1.59 13.63
CA GLY A 103 -4.94 -1.69 14.31
C GLY A 103 -5.70 -0.37 14.37
N ALA A 104 -6.81 -0.35 15.11
CA ALA A 104 -7.53 0.88 15.40
C ALA A 104 -6.89 1.63 16.58
N GLN A 105 -6.79 2.95 16.44
CA GLN A 105 -6.40 3.83 17.53
C GLN A 105 -7.48 3.86 18.62
N THR A 106 -7.08 3.89 19.89
CA THR A 106 -8.02 4.04 21.01
C THR A 106 -8.90 5.28 20.83
N GLY A 107 -10.22 5.08 20.92
CA GLY A 107 -11.22 6.15 20.78
C GLY A 107 -11.77 6.34 19.36
N TYR A 108 -11.22 5.62 18.38
CA TYR A 108 -11.70 5.55 16.99
C TYR A 108 -12.43 4.21 16.72
N PRO A 109 -13.26 4.14 15.67
CA PRO A 109 -13.96 2.91 15.30
C PRO A 109 -13.01 1.80 14.81
N GLN A 110 -13.47 0.56 14.95
CA GLN A 110 -12.83 -0.59 14.35
C GLN A 110 -13.05 -0.60 12.84
N LEU A 111 -11.99 -0.89 12.07
CA LEU A 111 -12.09 -1.07 10.63
C LEU A 111 -12.24 -2.56 10.29
N THR A 112 -13.30 -2.90 9.55
CA THR A 112 -13.44 -4.20 8.89
C THR A 112 -13.40 -3.99 7.38
N VAL A 113 -12.49 -4.68 6.70
CA VAL A 113 -12.42 -4.67 5.23
C VAL A 113 -13.19 -5.86 4.69
N LEU A 114 -14.12 -5.61 3.77
CA LEU A 114 -14.94 -6.62 3.12
C LEU A 114 -14.60 -6.64 1.63
N ASP A 115 -13.62 -7.46 1.29
CA ASP A 115 -13.18 -7.76 -0.08
C ASP A 115 -13.82 -9.09 -0.54
N THR A 116 -15.15 -9.08 -0.67
CA THR A 116 -15.89 -10.26 -1.15
C THR A 116 -17.26 -9.87 -1.71
N THR A 117 -17.73 -10.67 -2.66
CA THR A 117 -19.11 -10.65 -3.17
C THR A 117 -19.96 -11.79 -2.62
N ASN A 118 -19.43 -12.59 -1.67
CA ASN A 118 -20.17 -13.72 -1.09
C ASN A 118 -21.30 -13.21 -0.17
N PRO A 119 -22.58 -13.49 -0.48
CA PRO A 119 -23.71 -12.98 0.28
C PRO A 119 -23.76 -13.51 1.73
N ALA A 120 -23.25 -14.72 1.99
CA ALA A 120 -23.22 -15.27 3.34
C ALA A 120 -22.24 -14.50 4.24
N ILE A 121 -21.07 -14.12 3.70
CA ILE A 121 -20.08 -13.32 4.44
C ILE A 121 -20.62 -11.92 4.73
N ILE A 122 -21.23 -11.29 3.71
CA ILE A 122 -21.86 -9.97 3.84
C ILE A 122 -22.95 -9.99 4.92
N SER A 123 -23.84 -10.99 4.87
CA SER A 123 -24.91 -11.16 5.87
C SER A 123 -24.36 -11.33 7.29
N ASN A 124 -23.33 -12.18 7.44
CA ASN A 124 -22.70 -12.40 8.74
C ASN A 124 -22.05 -11.13 9.32
N VAL A 125 -21.43 -10.29 8.49
CA VAL A 125 -20.86 -9.01 8.93
C VAL A 125 -21.97 -8.02 9.28
N ALA A 126 -23.01 -7.93 8.44
CA ALA A 126 -24.15 -7.04 8.66
C ALA A 126 -24.92 -7.37 9.96
N GLN A 127 -25.00 -8.64 10.35
CA GLN A 127 -25.60 -9.05 11.62
C GLN A 127 -24.76 -8.63 12.83
N LYS A 128 -23.43 -8.63 12.73
CA LYS A 128 -22.52 -8.26 13.83
C LYS A 128 -22.52 -6.77 14.16
N ILE A 129 -22.80 -5.91 13.17
CA ILE A 129 -22.81 -4.44 13.35
C ILE A 129 -24.15 -3.89 13.89
N ASN A 130 -25.23 -4.66 13.81
CA ASN A 130 -26.59 -4.24 14.20
C ASN A 130 -26.95 -4.64 15.65
N CYS A 131 -25.98 -4.95 16.51
CA CYS A 131 -26.16 -5.38 17.90
C CYS A 131 -25.62 -4.38 18.91
#